data_AF-A0A7Y6IAA9-F1
#
_entry.id   AF-A0A7Y6IAA9-F1
#
_cell.length_a   1.000
_cell.length_b   1.000
_cell.length_c   1.000
_cell.angle_alpha   90.00
_cell.angle_beta   90.00
_cell.angle_gamma   90.00
#
_symmetry.space_group_name_H-M   'P 1'
#
loop_
_entity.id
_entity.type
_entity.pdbx_description
1 polymer ?
#
loop_
_entity_poly.entity_id
_entity_poly.type
_entity_poly.pdbx_seq_one_letter_code
_entity_poly.pdbx_strand_id
1 'polypeptide(L)'
;MTPETLISASAAAAEDRAIHGHWEGDLVIGTSRSAIGTLVGHTTRFNLLFHLLRMQGYGNKEHVKIDPALAGHDAAAMRDAITKAITGLPEELCRMLT
;
A
#
# COMPACT_ATOMS: atom_id res chain seq x y z
N MET A 1 -34.61 -6.83 -34.45
CA MET A 1 -33.44 -6.92 -33.54
C MET A 1 -33.68 -5.91 -32.44
N THR A 2 -33.89 -6.38 -31.22
CA THR A 2 -34.24 -5.55 -30.07
C THR A 2 -32.97 -4.90 -29.48
N PRO A 3 -32.96 -3.58 -29.23
CA PRO A 3 -31.78 -2.83 -28.78
C PRO A 3 -31.41 -3.05 -27.29
N GLU A 4 -31.96 -4.06 -26.63
CA GLU A 4 -32.05 -4.16 -25.17
C GLU A 4 -30.92 -4.98 -24.54
N THR A 5 -29.76 -5.02 -25.19
CA THR A 5 -28.55 -5.54 -24.56
C THR A 5 -27.32 -4.72 -24.94
N LEU A 6 -27.40 -3.41 -24.69
CA LEU A 6 -26.20 -2.58 -24.62
C LEU A 6 -25.45 -2.91 -23.34
N ILE A 7 -24.20 -3.38 -23.46
CA ILE A 7 -23.19 -3.44 -22.38
C ILE A 7 -22.72 -2.00 -22.06
N SER A 8 -23.65 -1.05 -22.03
CA SER A 8 -23.43 0.36 -21.72
C SER A 8 -24.20 0.76 -20.45
N ALA A 9 -24.89 -0.19 -19.82
CA ALA A 9 -25.35 -0.06 -18.44
C ALA A 9 -24.28 -0.63 -17.50
N SER A 10 -23.05 -0.10 -17.59
CA SER A 10 -22.13 -0.19 -16.45
C SER A 10 -22.86 0.50 -15.29
N ALA A 11 -23.00 -0.22 -14.17
CA ALA A 11 -23.75 0.21 -13.00
C ALA A 11 -23.54 1.71 -12.73
N ALA A 12 -24.65 2.44 -12.55
CA ALA A 12 -24.68 3.87 -12.26
C ALA A 12 -23.51 4.23 -11.36
N ALA A 13 -22.72 5.21 -11.78
CA ALA A 13 -21.59 5.72 -11.03
C ALA A 13 -22.05 5.94 -9.58
N ALA A 14 -21.53 5.13 -8.66
CA ALA A 14 -21.67 5.42 -7.25
C ALA A 14 -20.87 6.70 -7.03
N GLU A 15 -21.56 7.85 -7.03
CA GLU A 15 -20.97 9.17 -6.79
C GLU A 15 -20.24 9.24 -5.44
N ASP A 16 -20.51 8.27 -4.57
CA ASP A 16 -19.92 8.08 -3.24
C ASP A 16 -18.73 7.10 -3.20
N ARG A 17 -18.28 6.55 -4.34
CA ARG A 17 -16.88 6.10 -4.36
C ARG A 17 -16.04 7.36 -4.29
N ALA A 18 -15.57 7.69 -3.08
CA ALA A 18 -14.26 8.27 -2.95
C ALA A 18 -13.32 7.35 -3.74
N ILE A 19 -13.03 7.72 -4.99
CA ILE A 19 -11.88 7.21 -5.73
C ILE A 19 -10.70 7.84 -5.00
N HIS A 20 -10.41 7.30 -3.82
CA HIS A 20 -9.13 7.39 -3.16
C HIS A 20 -8.12 7.13 -4.27
N GLY A 21 -7.33 8.15 -4.61
CA GLY A 21 -6.59 8.22 -5.87
C GLY A 21 -5.87 6.92 -6.25
N HIS A 22 -5.60 6.81 -7.55
CA HIS A 22 -4.77 5.75 -8.10
C HIS A 22 -3.34 5.92 -7.54
N TRP A 23 -3.09 5.38 -6.35
CA TRP A 23 -1.79 5.39 -5.71
C TRP A 23 -1.12 4.07 -6.01
N GLU A 24 0.07 4.16 -6.58
CA GLU A 24 0.93 3.03 -6.80
C GLU A 24 2.07 3.07 -5.78
N GLY A 25 2.56 1.91 -5.41
CA GLY A 25 3.68 1.78 -4.51
C GLY A 25 4.50 0.56 -4.85
N ASP A 26 5.81 0.70 -4.76
CA ASP A 26 6.76 -0.38 -4.95
C ASP A 26 7.31 -0.84 -3.60
N LEU A 27 7.76 -2.10 -3.58
CA LEU A 27 8.51 -2.66 -2.48
C LEU A 27 9.95 -2.94 -2.93
N VAL A 28 10.90 -2.19 -2.36
CA VAL A 28 12.33 -2.39 -2.60
C VAL A 28 12.91 -3.21 -1.47
N ILE A 29 13.43 -4.40 -1.80
CA ILE A 29 14.11 -5.29 -0.85
C ILE A 29 15.62 -5.20 -1.05
N GLY A 30 16.32 -4.81 0.01
CA GLY A 30 17.77 -4.73 0.05
C GLY A 30 18.44 -5.98 0.61
N THR A 31 19.77 -5.97 0.61
CA THR A 31 20.58 -7.02 1.23
C THR A 31 20.29 -7.14 2.72
N SER A 32 20.45 -8.36 3.26
CA SER A 32 20.10 -8.66 4.65
C SER A 32 18.60 -8.49 4.95
N ARG A 33 17.71 -8.61 3.96
CA ARG A 33 16.26 -8.43 4.13
C ARG A 33 15.89 -7.08 4.78
N SER A 34 16.57 -6.02 4.37
CA SER A 34 16.04 -4.67 4.58
C SER A 34 14.95 -4.41 3.55
N ALA A 35 13.99 -3.56 3.89
CA ALA A 35 12.89 -3.25 2.99
C ALA A 35 12.44 -1.79 3.13
N ILE A 36 12.12 -1.19 2.00
CA ILE A 36 11.56 0.16 1.89
C ILE A 36 10.31 0.06 1.01
N GLY A 37 9.20 0.62 1.49
CA GLY A 37 8.02 0.85 0.68
C GLY A 37 8.04 2.25 0.08
N THR A 38 7.54 2.37 -1.14
CA THR A 38 7.26 3.67 -1.79
C THR A 38 5.77 3.85 -1.96
N LEU A 39 5.31 5.11 -1.95
CA LEU A 39 3.94 5.48 -2.30
C LEU A 39 3.98 6.73 -3.19
N VAL A 40 3.38 6.65 -4.37
CA VAL A 40 3.36 7.71 -5.39
C VAL A 40 1.94 8.20 -5.63
N GLY A 41 1.75 9.52 -5.54
CA GLY A 41 0.56 10.18 -6.07
C GLY A 41 0.75 10.54 -7.54
N HIS A 42 0.01 9.89 -8.45
CA HIS A 42 0.12 10.14 -9.90
C HIS A 42 -0.22 11.59 -10.29
N THR A 43 -1.15 12.23 -9.58
CA THR A 43 -1.61 13.61 -9.86
C THR A 43 -0.67 14.66 -9.28
N THR A 44 -0.16 14.43 -8.08
CA THR A 44 0.60 15.42 -7.31
C THR A 44 2.11 15.27 -7.44
N ARG A 45 2.58 14.17 -8.05
CA ARG A 45 4.01 13.78 -8.15
C ARG A 45 4.70 13.73 -6.79
N PHE A 46 3.92 13.61 -5.72
CA PHE A 46 4.43 13.41 -4.38
C PHE A 46 4.86 11.96 -4.21
N ASN A 47 6.02 11.74 -3.60
CA ASN A 47 6.56 10.42 -3.31
C ASN A 47 6.88 10.32 -1.82
N LEU A 48 6.39 9.27 -1.18
CA LEU A 48 6.69 8.93 0.21
C LEU A 48 7.53 7.66 0.24
N LEU A 49 8.62 7.69 1.01
CA LEU A 49 9.41 6.52 1.34
C LEU A 49 9.22 6.17 2.81
N PHE A 50 9.03 4.89 3.12
CA PHE A 50 8.91 4.42 4.50
C PHE A 50 9.66 3.12 4.72
N HIS A 51 10.31 3.01 5.88
CA HIS A 51 11.06 1.82 6.25
C HIS A 51 10.15 0.74 6.80
N LEU A 52 10.35 -0.48 6.30
CA LEU A 52 9.75 -1.69 6.84
C LEU A 52 10.71 -2.28 7.87
N LEU A 53 10.40 -2.03 9.15
CA LEU A 53 11.20 -2.54 10.25
C LEU A 53 11.00 -4.04 10.40
N ARG A 54 12.08 -4.74 10.73
CA ARG A 54 12.01 -6.16 11.06
C ARG A 54 11.20 -6.37 12.33
N MET A 55 10.44 -7.46 12.38
CA MET A 55 9.71 -7.83 13.58
C MET A 55 10.67 -8.34 14.65
N GLN A 56 10.26 -8.20 15.93
CA GLN A 56 11.06 -8.73 17.03
C GLN A 56 11.32 -10.24 16.87
N GLY A 57 12.56 -10.66 17.15
CA GLY A 57 12.97 -12.06 17.04
C GLY A 57 13.48 -12.49 15.66
N TYR A 58 13.57 -11.57 14.69
CA TYR A 58 14.24 -11.83 13.41
C TYR A 58 15.71 -12.27 13.61
N GLY A 59 16.09 -13.39 13.00
CA GLY A 59 17.45 -13.96 13.09
C GLY A 59 17.70 -14.84 14.31
N ASN A 60 16.77 -14.88 15.28
CA ASN A 60 16.92 -15.65 16.51
C ASN A 60 16.11 -16.96 16.53
N LYS A 61 15.41 -17.29 15.44
CA LYS A 61 14.57 -18.49 15.29
C LYS A 61 14.89 -19.20 13.98
N GLU A 62 14.92 -20.53 13.99
CA GLU A 62 14.97 -21.30 12.74
C GLU A 62 13.73 -21.00 11.90
N HIS A 63 13.92 -20.89 10.58
CA HIS A 63 12.84 -20.60 9.65
C HIS A 63 11.92 -21.83 9.51
N VAL A 64 10.82 -21.84 10.26
CA VAL A 64 9.75 -22.83 10.10
C VAL A 64 8.68 -22.27 9.15
N LYS A 65 8.25 -23.08 8.19
CA LYS A 65 7.33 -22.68 7.10
C LYS A 65 5.93 -22.21 7.58
N ILE A 66 5.56 -22.53 8.82
CA ILE A 66 4.25 -22.23 9.42
C ILE A 66 4.30 -20.96 10.30
N ASP A 67 5.49 -20.51 10.68
CA ASP A 67 5.64 -19.33 11.52
C ASP A 67 5.50 -18.02 10.72
N PRO A 68 5.06 -16.93 11.38
CA PRO A 68 4.98 -15.62 10.76
C PRO A 68 6.31 -15.21 10.13
N ALA A 69 6.25 -14.56 8.96
CA ALA A 69 7.43 -14.06 8.29
C ALA A 69 8.03 -12.86 9.07
N LEU A 70 8.93 -13.13 10.02
CA LEU A 70 9.56 -12.11 10.86
C LEU A 70 10.47 -11.12 10.11
N ALA A 71 10.65 -11.31 8.80
CA ALA A 71 11.42 -10.41 7.94
C ALA A 71 10.81 -8.99 7.85
N GLY A 72 9.57 -8.81 8.30
CA GLY A 72 8.96 -7.48 8.47
C GLY A 72 8.49 -6.82 7.17
N HIS A 73 8.33 -7.61 6.11
CA HIS A 73 7.82 -7.15 4.81
C HIS A 73 6.65 -8.03 4.32
N ASP A 74 5.93 -8.67 5.25
CA ASP A 74 4.64 -9.31 4.95
C ASP A 74 3.51 -8.26 4.82
N ALA A 75 2.33 -8.70 4.38
CA ALA A 75 1.21 -7.79 4.14
C ALA A 75 0.75 -7.03 5.40
N ALA A 76 0.83 -7.65 6.59
CA ALA A 76 0.45 -6.98 7.83
C ALA A 76 1.50 -5.92 8.20
N ALA A 77 2.79 -6.26 8.12
CA ALA A 77 3.86 -5.29 8.33
C ALA A 77 3.79 -4.10 7.36
N MET A 78 3.48 -4.38 6.08
CA MET A 78 3.32 -3.36 5.05
C MET A 78 2.17 -2.41 5.36
N ARG A 79 0.99 -2.95 5.70
CA ARG A 79 -0.17 -2.15 6.11
C ARG A 79 0.17 -1.26 7.30
N ASP A 80 0.76 -1.83 8.35
CA ASP A 80 1.06 -1.09 9.57
C ASP A 80 2.09 0.02 9.31
N ALA A 81 3.07 -0.24 8.44
CA ALA A 81 4.05 0.76 8.02
C ALA A 81 3.43 1.88 7.18
N ILE A 82 2.53 1.57 6.25
CA ILE A 82 1.77 2.57 5.47
C ILE A 82 0.92 3.44 6.41
N THR A 83 0.16 2.81 7.31
CA THR A 83 -0.65 3.54 8.29
C THR A 83 0.21 4.47 9.13
N LYS A 84 1.35 4.00 9.64
CA LYS A 84 2.29 4.82 10.40
C LYS A 84 2.86 5.97 9.56
N ALA A 85 3.18 5.72 8.30
CA ALA A 85 3.74 6.74 7.41
C ALA A 85 2.71 7.84 7.11
N ILE A 86 1.48 7.46 6.74
CA ILE A 86 0.41 8.41 6.40
C ILE A 86 -0.08 9.17 7.63
N THR A 87 -0.23 8.52 8.79
CA THR A 87 -0.63 9.20 10.04
C THR A 87 0.41 10.20 10.55
N GLY A 88 1.67 10.05 10.17
CA GLY A 88 2.74 10.99 10.48
C GLY A 88 2.81 12.21 9.55
N LEU A 89 2.03 12.24 8.47
CA LEU A 89 2.03 13.34 7.51
C LEU A 89 1.09 14.48 7.94
N PRO A 90 1.47 15.75 7.71
CA PRO A 90 0.56 16.88 7.71
C PRO A 90 -0.66 16.62 6.82
N GLU A 91 -1.84 17.10 7.24
CA GLU A 91 -3.10 16.89 6.53
C GLU A 91 -3.04 17.35 5.05
N GLU A 92 -2.29 18.41 4.77
CA GLU A 92 -2.08 18.92 3.42
C GLU A 92 -1.38 17.89 2.52
N LEU A 93 -0.39 17.15 3.05
CA LEU A 93 0.30 16.09 2.31
C LEU A 93 -0.56 14.83 2.15
N CYS A 94 -1.38 14.50 3.16
CA CYS A 94 -2.37 13.43 3.03
C CYS A 94 -3.41 13.72 1.94
N ARG A 95 -3.84 14.98 1.82
CA ARG A 95 -4.75 15.44 0.77
C ARG A 95 -4.09 15.44 -0.62
N MET A 96 -2.79 15.68 -0.70
CA MET A 96 -2.02 15.51 -1.95
C MET A 96 -1.85 14.03 -2.35
N LEU A 97 -2.04 13.13 -1.40
CA LEU A 97 -2.15 11.69 -1.63
C LEU A 97 -3.59 11.26 -1.85
N THR A 98 -4.52 12.12 -2.30
CA THR A 98 -5.91 11.74 -2.64
C THR A 98 -6.20 12.10 -4.09
#